data_AF-A0A9Q7K1G1-F1
#
_entry.id   AF-A0A9Q7K1G1-F1
#
_cell.length_a   1.000
_cell.length_b   1.000
_cell.length_c   1.000
_cell.angle_alpha   90.00
_cell.angle_beta   90.00
_cell.angle_gamma   90.00
#
_symmetry.space_group_name_H-M   'P 1'
#
loop_
_entity.id
_entity.type
_entity.pdbx_description
1 polymer ?
#
loop_
_entity_poly.entity_id
_entity_poly.type
_entity_poly.pdbx_seq_one_letter_code
_entity_poly.pdbx_strand_id
1 'polypeptide(L)'
;MAKEKLVTIHVHTPFTLTHGDQSKQEFGRGRHNVPEEVASHWFTQAHSELSESVISDTDDLQPIIDSLQAQIADKDKQIVDKDQLIADLKEALLKLQEQNDSLQAQIADKDKQIVDKDQLIADLKEALLKLQEQNDSLQAQIAAAQTGGNGAKDAKESKPANSK
;
A
#
# COMPACT_ATOMS: atom_id res chain seq x y z
N MET A 1 60.27 -47.36 -20.08
CA MET A 1 59.07 -47.23 -19.24
C MET A 1 57.97 -46.69 -20.13
N ALA A 2 57.08 -47.54 -20.65
CA ALA A 2 55.92 -47.09 -21.42
C ALA A 2 54.92 -46.45 -20.44
N LYS A 3 54.38 -45.27 -20.77
CA LYS A 3 53.28 -44.68 -20.00
C LYS A 3 52.04 -45.54 -20.23
N GLU A 4 51.42 -46.01 -19.15
CA GLU A 4 50.16 -46.73 -19.19
C GLU A 4 49.06 -45.81 -19.72
N LYS A 5 48.32 -46.27 -20.74
CA LYS A 5 47.22 -45.51 -21.35
C LYS A 5 46.00 -45.60 -20.43
N LEU A 6 45.49 -44.45 -19.99
CA LEU A 6 44.27 -44.34 -19.20
C LEU A 6 43.07 -44.09 -20.11
N VAL A 7 41.95 -44.73 -19.79
CA VAL A 7 40.64 -44.56 -20.44
C VAL A 7 39.57 -44.33 -19.38
N THR A 8 38.46 -43.70 -19.76
CA THR A 8 37.33 -43.46 -18.85
C THR A 8 36.28 -44.56 -19.01
N ILE A 9 35.87 -45.17 -17.90
CA ILE A 9 34.72 -46.09 -17.84
C ILE A 9 33.58 -45.44 -17.06
N HIS A 10 32.33 -45.76 -17.40
CA HIS A 10 31.15 -45.43 -16.60
C HIS A 10 30.61 -46.68 -15.94
N VAL A 11 30.78 -46.79 -14.62
CA VAL A 11 30.34 -47.91 -13.81
C VAL A 11 28.86 -47.77 -13.51
N HIS A 12 28.04 -48.65 -14.06
CA HIS A 12 26.59 -48.66 -13.85
C HIS A 12 26.19 -49.52 -12.64
N THR A 13 26.98 -50.55 -12.32
CA THR A 13 26.77 -51.47 -11.19
C THR A 13 28.05 -51.51 -10.35
N PRO A 14 28.04 -51.09 -9.07
CA PRO A 14 29.23 -51.11 -8.23
C PRO A 14 29.85 -52.50 -8.11
N PHE A 15 31.18 -52.60 -8.15
CA PHE A 15 31.90 -53.86 -8.09
C PHE A 15 33.29 -53.72 -7.46
N THR A 16 33.89 -54.83 -7.04
CA THR A 16 35.27 -54.90 -6.59
C THR A 16 36.06 -55.79 -7.53
N LEU A 17 37.08 -55.25 -8.19
CA LEU A 17 38.00 -56.00 -9.02
C LEU A 17 39.15 -56.54 -8.15
N THR A 18 39.48 -57.82 -8.29
CA THR A 18 40.67 -58.42 -7.66
C THR A 18 41.72 -58.63 -8.74
N HIS A 19 42.88 -58.00 -8.57
CA HIS A 19 44.01 -58.06 -9.50
C HIS A 19 44.83 -59.34 -9.30
N GLY A 20 45.74 -59.65 -10.22
CA GLY A 20 46.57 -60.86 -10.18
C GLY A 20 47.51 -60.93 -8.97
N ASP A 21 47.84 -59.78 -8.36
CA ASP A 21 48.61 -59.65 -7.12
C ASP A 21 47.76 -59.79 -5.85
N GLN A 22 46.48 -60.16 -6.00
CA GLN A 22 45.45 -60.22 -4.95
C GLN A 22 45.04 -58.87 -4.36
N SER A 23 45.55 -57.75 -4.89
CA SER A 23 45.05 -56.43 -4.51
C SER A 23 43.60 -56.25 -4.97
N LYS A 24 42.81 -55.52 -4.18
CA LYS A 24 41.40 -55.25 -4.46
C LYS A 24 41.20 -53.78 -4.75
N GLN A 25 40.48 -53.49 -5.82
CA GLN A 25 40.09 -52.14 -6.20
C GLN A 25 38.58 -52.04 -6.26
N GLU A 26 38.02 -51.11 -5.50
CA GLU A 26 36.59 -50.85 -5.47
C GLU A 26 36.20 -49.80 -6.51
N PHE A 27 35.12 -50.09 -7.24
CA PHE A 27 34.53 -49.21 -8.22
C PHE A 27 33.09 -48.92 -7.82
N GLY A 28 32.85 -47.71 -7.29
CA GLY A 28 31.51 -47.18 -7.07
C GLY A 28 30.82 -46.78 -8.38
N ARG A 29 29.52 -46.53 -8.35
CA ARG A 29 28.77 -46.03 -9.52
C ARG A 29 29.31 -44.66 -9.97
N GLY A 30 29.53 -44.47 -11.27
CA GLY A 30 30.04 -43.21 -11.82
C GLY A 30 31.23 -43.37 -12.77
N ARG A 31 31.86 -42.25 -13.13
CA ARG A 31 33.00 -42.23 -14.06
C ARG A 31 34.32 -42.50 -13.32
N HIS A 32 35.14 -43.41 -13.86
CA HIS A 32 36.48 -43.73 -13.33
C HIS A 32 37.51 -43.71 -14.45
N ASN A 33 38.69 -43.16 -14.16
CA ASN A 33 39.84 -43.25 -15.05
C ASN A 33 40.68 -44.44 -14.64
N VAL A 34 40.82 -45.41 -15.55
CA VAL A 34 41.51 -46.67 -15.29
C VAL A 34 42.46 -47.00 -16.42
N PRO A 35 43.49 -47.83 -16.18
CA PRO A 35 44.28 -48.40 -17.26
C PRO A 35 43.43 -49.10 -18.32
N GLU A 36 43.86 -49.04 -19.58
CA GLU A 36 43.19 -49.73 -20.69
C GLU A 36 43.05 -51.25 -20.45
N GLU A 37 44.00 -51.86 -19.73
CA GLU A 37 43.93 -53.25 -19.31
C GLU A 37 42.78 -53.51 -18.32
N VAL A 38 42.58 -52.61 -17.34
CA VAL A 38 41.49 -52.69 -16.37
C VAL A 38 40.15 -52.45 -17.05
N ALA A 39 40.06 -51.52 -18.00
CA ALA A 39 38.85 -51.28 -18.78
C ALA A 39 38.49 -52.45 -19.72
N SER A 40 39.50 -53.15 -20.23
CA SER A 40 39.32 -54.32 -21.11
C SER A 40 39.04 -55.61 -20.35
N HIS A 41 39.14 -55.60 -19.02
CA HIS A 41 38.86 -56.78 -18.20
C HIS A 41 37.38 -57.16 -18.29
N TRP A 42 37.08 -58.43 -18.55
CA TRP A 42 35.71 -58.92 -18.77
C TRP A 42 34.75 -58.56 -17.62
N PHE A 43 35.23 -58.62 -16.38
CA PHE A 43 34.43 -58.25 -15.19
C PHE A 43 34.14 -56.75 -15.13
N THR A 44 35.10 -55.91 -15.52
CA THR A 44 34.90 -54.46 -15.66
C THR A 44 33.88 -54.15 -16.74
N GLN A 45 33.98 -54.80 -17.91
CA GLN A 45 33.03 -54.63 -19.02
C GLN A 45 31.61 -55.10 -18.69
N ALA A 46 31.45 -56.11 -17.82
CA ALA A 46 30.14 -56.56 -17.37
C ALA A 46 29.44 -55.55 -16.43
N HIS A 47 30.19 -54.62 -15.85
CA HIS A 47 29.72 -53.68 -14.82
C HIS A 47 29.93 -52.21 -15.18
N SER A 48 30.53 -51.93 -16.34
CA SER A 48 30.82 -50.59 -16.84
C SER A 48 30.91 -50.55 -18.36
N GLU A 49 30.74 -49.37 -18.92
CA GLU A 49 30.92 -49.09 -20.36
C GLU A 49 32.08 -48.13 -20.59
N LEU A 50 32.76 -48.25 -21.74
CA LEU A 50 33.77 -47.27 -22.16
C LEU A 50 33.06 -45.94 -22.42
N SER A 51 33.38 -44.94 -21.61
CA SER A 51 32.94 -43.57 -21.84
C SER A 51 34.00 -42.93 -22.74
N GLU A 52 33.75 -42.85 -24.04
CA GLU A 52 34.50 -41.93 -24.90
C GLU A 52 34.26 -40.53 -24.34
N SER A 53 35.29 -39.99 -23.67
CA SER A 53 35.26 -38.64 -23.12
C SER A 53 35.36 -37.67 -24.29
N VAL A 54 34.25 -37.48 -25.00
CA VAL A 54 33.93 -36.19 -25.58
C VAL A 54 33.14 -35.46 -24.51
N ILE A 55 33.65 -34.31 -24.12
CA ILE A 55 32.99 -33.33 -23.28
C ILE A 55 31.81 -32.79 -24.12
N SER A 56 30.73 -33.55 -24.26
CA SER A 56 29.54 -33.16 -25.06
C SER A 56 28.37 -32.71 -24.19
N ASP A 57 28.42 -32.99 -22.88
CA ASP A 57 27.35 -32.56 -21.95
C ASP A 57 27.37 -31.04 -21.70
N THR A 58 28.41 -30.30 -22.13
CA THR A 58 28.55 -28.85 -21.90
C THR A 58 27.98 -28.00 -23.04
N ASP A 59 28.11 -28.44 -24.29
CA ASP A 59 27.63 -27.68 -25.45
C ASP A 59 26.09 -27.60 -25.49
N ASP A 60 25.40 -28.64 -24.99
CA ASP A 60 23.94 -28.66 -24.87
C ASP A 60 23.41 -27.78 -23.72
N LEU A 61 24.27 -27.40 -22.76
CA LEU A 61 23.90 -26.54 -21.62
C LEU A 61 24.05 -25.05 -21.94
N GLN A 62 24.95 -24.68 -22.85
CA GLN A 62 25.18 -23.29 -23.23
C GLN A 62 23.90 -22.56 -23.71
N PRO A 63 23.05 -23.12 -24.60
CA PRO A 63 21.82 -22.42 -25.00
C PRO A 63 20.82 -22.26 -23.84
N ILE A 64 20.84 -23.18 -22.87
CA ILE A 64 20.00 -23.07 -21.67
C ILE A 64 20.51 -21.96 -20.76
N ILE A 65 21.83 -21.85 -20.58
CA ILE A 65 22.48 -20.78 -19.81
C ILE A 65 22.16 -19.42 -20.44
N ASP A 66 22.32 -19.28 -21.75
CA ASP A 66 22.05 -18.03 -22.46
C ASP A 66 20.57 -17.61 -22.34
N SER A 67 19.65 -18.59 -22.45
CA SER A 67 18.22 -18.36 -22.26
C SER A 67 17.89 -17.91 -20.82
N LEU A 68 18.49 -18.54 -19.82
CA LEU A 68 18.30 -18.16 -18.42
C LEU A 68 18.89 -16.78 -18.13
N GLN A 69 20.05 -16.44 -18.68
CA GLN A 69 20.64 -15.11 -18.55
C GLN A 69 19.75 -14.03 -19.18
N ALA A 70 19.18 -14.29 -20.36
CA ALA A 70 18.23 -13.38 -20.99
C ALA A 70 16.97 -13.19 -20.14
N GLN A 71 16.43 -14.26 -19.55
CA GLN A 71 15.27 -14.19 -18.66
C GLN A 71 15.58 -13.43 -17.37
N ILE A 72 16.79 -13.59 -16.81
CA ILE A 72 17.24 -12.83 -15.64
C ILE A 72 17.32 -11.34 -15.98
N ALA A 73 17.95 -10.98 -17.11
CA ALA A 73 18.06 -9.59 -17.54
C ALA A 73 16.69 -8.93 -17.78
N ASP A 74 15.74 -9.66 -18.37
CA ASP A 74 14.36 -9.18 -18.53
C ASP A 74 13.65 -8.97 -17.18
N LYS A 75 13.81 -9.93 -16.25
CA LYS A 75 13.25 -9.81 -14.90
C LYS A 75 13.87 -8.65 -14.12
N ASP A 76 15.17 -8.44 -14.22
CA ASP A 76 15.87 -7.32 -13.58
C ASP A 76 15.33 -5.98 -14.10
N LYS A 77 15.11 -5.86 -15.41
CA LYS A 77 14.46 -4.68 -15.99
C LYS A 77 13.05 -4.48 -15.45
N GLN A 78 12.24 -5.54 -15.38
CA GLN A 78 10.89 -5.45 -14.81
C GLN A 78 10.89 -5.07 -13.33
N ILE A 79 11.91 -5.47 -12.56
CA ILE A 79 12.07 -5.08 -11.15
C ILE A 79 12.33 -3.58 -11.06
N VAL A 80 13.28 -3.07 -11.86
CA VAL A 80 13.59 -1.63 -11.90
C VAL A 80 12.34 -0.80 -12.28
N ASP A 81 11.59 -1.23 -13.30
CA ASP A 81 10.37 -0.53 -13.72
C ASP A 81 9.30 -0.52 -12.60
N LYS A 82 9.15 -1.63 -11.86
CA LYS A 82 8.22 -1.73 -10.74
C LYS A 82 8.67 -0.90 -9.54
N ASP A 83 9.97 -0.85 -9.26
CA ASP A 83 10.52 -0.03 -8.18
C ASP A 83 10.30 1.46 -8.46
N GLN A 84 10.48 1.88 -9.71
CA GLN A 84 10.15 3.26 -10.13
C GLN A 84 8.67 3.55 -9.96
N LEU A 85 7.78 2.65 -10.40
CA LEU A 85 6.33 2.81 -10.23
C LEU A 85 5.94 2.90 -8.75
N ILE A 86 6.57 2.10 -7.88
CA ILE A 86 6.35 2.15 -6.43
C ILE A 86 6.78 3.51 -5.86
N ALA A 87 7.90 4.06 -6.32
CA ALA A 87 8.37 5.38 -5.89
C ALA A 87 7.37 6.48 -6.30
N ASP A 88 6.93 6.47 -7.56
CA ASP A 88 5.98 7.44 -8.09
C ASP A 88 4.63 7.39 -7.35
N LEU A 89 4.13 6.18 -7.07
CA LEU A 89 2.89 5.99 -6.32
C LEU A 89 3.01 6.46 -4.86
N LYS A 90 4.16 6.27 -4.22
CA LYS A 90 4.41 6.79 -2.87
C LYS A 90 4.41 8.33 -2.85
N GLU A 91 5.03 8.97 -3.85
CA GLU A 91 5.01 10.42 -3.95
C GLU A 91 3.59 10.96 -4.18
N ALA A 92 2.81 10.30 -5.04
CA ALA A 92 1.41 10.67 -5.26
C ALA A 92 0.56 10.53 -4.00
N LEU A 93 0.76 9.46 -3.22
CA LEU A 93 0.07 9.27 -1.94
C LEU A 93 0.41 10.36 -0.92
N LEU A 94 1.68 10.78 -0.84
CA LEU A 94 2.09 11.88 0.04
C LEU A 94 1.39 13.19 -0.34
N LYS A 95 1.35 13.53 -1.63
CA LYS A 95 0.65 14.75 -2.11
C LYS A 95 -0.85 14.73 -1.79
N LEU A 96 -1.50 13.57 -1.93
CA LEU A 96 -2.91 13.41 -1.57
C LEU A 96 -3.13 13.53 -0.06
N GLN A 97 -2.21 13.02 0.75
CA GLN A 97 -2.28 13.17 2.21
C GLN A 97 -2.19 14.65 2.61
N GLU A 98 -1.22 15.39 2.06
CA GLU A 98 -1.07 16.83 2.31
C GLU A 98 -2.31 17.63 1.90
N GLN A 99 -2.92 17.28 0.76
CA GLN A 99 -4.17 17.91 0.32
C GLN A 99 -5.33 17.62 1.28
N ASN A 100 -5.46 16.39 1.77
CA ASN A 100 -6.49 16.03 2.74
C ASN A 100 -6.30 16.78 4.05
N ASP A 101 -5.08 16.88 4.57
CA ASP A 101 -4.78 17.61 5.80
C ASP A 101 -5.12 19.10 5.66
N SER A 102 -4.81 19.70 4.50
CA SER A 102 -5.17 21.09 4.18
C SER A 102 -6.69 21.31 4.11
N LEU A 103 -7.43 20.39 3.49
CA LEU A 103 -8.88 20.46 3.42
C LEU A 103 -9.53 20.29 4.79
N GLN A 104 -9.02 19.38 5.63
CA GLN A 104 -9.49 19.21 7.00
C GLN A 104 -9.29 20.48 7.83
N ALA A 105 -8.13 21.14 7.71
CA ALA A 105 -7.89 22.42 8.38
C ALA A 105 -8.87 23.51 7.94
N GLN A 106 -9.18 23.59 6.63
CA GLN A 106 -10.17 24.54 6.11
C GLN A 106 -11.60 24.24 6.59
N ILE A 107 -11.97 22.96 6.72
CA ILE A 107 -13.26 22.56 7.27
C ILE A 107 -13.36 23.01 8.73
N ALA A 108 -12.33 22.73 9.54
CA ALA A 108 -12.31 23.13 10.94
C ALA A 108 -12.42 24.65 11.14
N ASP A 109 -11.75 25.45 10.29
CA ASP A 109 -11.88 26.90 10.32
C ASP A 109 -13.30 27.36 9.96
N LYS A 110 -13.90 26.78 8.92
CA LYS A 110 -15.28 27.08 8.54
C LYS A 110 -16.28 26.68 9.61
N ASP A 111 -16.10 25.54 10.26
CA ASP A 111 -16.97 25.10 11.36
C ASP A 111 -16.91 26.09 12.53
N LYS A 112 -15.72 26.59 12.87
CA LYS A 112 -15.57 27.66 13.87
C LYS A 112 -16.31 28.93 13.46
N GLN A 113 -16.16 29.37 12.20
CA GLN A 113 -16.88 30.54 11.69
C GLN A 113 -18.40 30.37 11.70
N ILE A 114 -18.91 29.14 11.49
CA ILE A 114 -20.34 28.84 11.58
C ILE A 114 -20.82 29.02 13.02
N VAL A 115 -20.10 28.45 14.00
CA VAL A 115 -20.43 28.62 15.43
C VAL A 115 -20.44 30.10 15.83
N ASP A 116 -19.44 30.88 15.42
CA ASP A 116 -19.37 32.31 15.71
C ASP A 116 -20.57 33.08 15.11
N LYS A 117 -20.97 32.73 13.88
CA LYS A 117 -22.13 33.33 13.21
C LYS A 117 -23.45 32.92 13.84
N ASP A 118 -23.59 31.67 14.26
CA ASP A 118 -24.80 31.19 14.95
C ASP A 118 -24.98 31.90 16.28
N GLN A 119 -23.90 32.13 17.02
CA GLN A 119 -23.93 32.94 18.25
C GLN A 119 -24.37 34.38 17.97
N LEU A 120 -23.78 35.02 16.96
CA LEU A 120 -24.17 36.38 16.56
C LEU A 120 -25.66 36.46 16.17
N ILE A 121 -26.17 35.45 15.46
CA ILE A 121 -27.59 35.37 15.09
C ILE A 121 -28.46 35.25 16.34
N ALA A 122 -28.06 34.47 17.34
CA ALA A 122 -28.78 34.34 18.60
C ALA A 122 -28.83 35.69 19.35
N ASP A 123 -27.69 36.37 19.48
CA ASP A 123 -27.59 37.66 20.16
C ASP A 123 -28.45 38.74 19.47
N LEU A 124 -28.43 38.79 18.14
CA LEU A 124 -29.26 39.73 17.37
C LEU A 124 -30.75 39.44 17.50
N LYS A 125 -31.16 38.16 17.56
CA LYS A 125 -32.56 37.80 17.82
C LYS A 125 -33.02 38.25 19.20
N GLU A 126 -32.18 38.10 20.22
CA GLU A 126 -32.50 38.56 21.57
C GLU A 126 -32.62 40.09 21.63
N ALA A 127 -31.72 40.81 20.96
CA ALA A 127 -31.79 42.27 20.86
C ALA A 127 -33.07 42.75 20.16
N LEU A 128 -33.49 42.07 19.09
CA LEU A 128 -34.73 42.38 18.38
C LEU A 128 -35.97 42.16 19.26
N LEU A 129 -36.01 41.08 20.05
CA LEU A 129 -37.11 40.83 20.99
C LEU A 129 -37.22 41.96 22.03
N LYS A 130 -36.10 42.37 22.62
CA LYS A 130 -36.07 43.49 23.60
C LYS A 130 -36.58 44.80 22.99
N LEU A 131 -36.19 45.11 21.75
CA LEU A 131 -36.68 46.30 21.04
C LEU A 131 -38.17 46.21 20.73
N GLN A 132 -38.67 45.02 20.37
CA GLN A 132 -40.10 44.81 20.14
C GLN A 132 -40.91 45.04 21.42
N GLU A 133 -40.49 44.47 22.55
CA GLU A 133 -41.13 44.67 23.86
C GLU A 133 -41.14 46.16 24.27
N GLN A 134 -40.04 46.89 24.02
CA GLN A 134 -39.97 48.33 24.27
C GLN A 134 -40.95 49.11 23.39
N ASN A 135 -41.05 48.79 22.10
CA ASN A 135 -42.00 49.42 21.19
C ASN A 135 -43.45 49.18 21.62
N ASP A 136 -43.80 47.95 21.99
CA ASP A 136 -45.13 47.60 22.45
C ASP A 136 -45.49 48.36 23.73
N SER A 137 -44.54 48.50 24.67
CA SER A 137 -44.71 49.30 25.89
C SER A 137 -44.94 50.79 25.58
N LEU A 138 -44.14 51.38 24.68
CA LEU A 138 -44.30 52.78 24.28
C LEU A 138 -45.64 53.01 23.57
N GLN A 139 -46.07 52.09 22.70
CA GLN A 139 -47.39 52.18 22.06
C GLN A 139 -48.52 52.14 23.09
N ALA A 140 -48.43 51.26 24.10
CA ALA A 140 -49.40 51.22 25.18
C ALA A 140 -49.44 52.53 25.98
N GLN A 141 -48.29 53.14 26.27
CA GLN A 141 -48.21 54.44 26.94
C GLN A 141 -48.84 55.57 26.11
N ILE A 142 -48.58 55.59 24.80
CA ILE A 142 -49.17 56.57 23.87
C ILE A 142 -50.71 56.44 23.86
N ALA A 143 -51.23 55.21 23.76
CA ALA A 143 -52.67 54.96 23.78
C ALA A 143 -53.33 55.41 25.10
N ALA A 144 -52.68 55.17 26.23
CA ALA A 144 -53.15 55.63 27.54
C ALA A 144 -53.19 57.17 27.65
N ALA A 145 -52.14 57.85 27.16
CA ALA A 145 -52.09 59.31 27.16
C ALA A 145 -53.20 59.94 26.29
N GLN A 146 -53.53 59.33 25.16
CA GLN A 146 -54.59 59.80 24.26
C GLN A 146 -56.00 59.64 24.86
N THR A 147 -56.24 58.60 25.65
CA THR A 147 -57.55 58.35 26.29
C THR A 147 -57.75 59.16 27.57
N GLY A 148 -56.68 59.46 28.32
CA GLY A 148 -56.73 60.29 29.53
C GLY A 148 -56.97 61.78 29.29
N GLY A 149 -56.68 62.31 28.09
CA GLY A 149 -56.83 63.73 27.76
C GLY A 149 -58.27 64.22 27.54
N ASN A 150 -59.23 63.33 27.30
CA ASN A 150 -60.61 63.69 26.96
C ASN A 150 -61.56 63.82 28.17
N GLY A 151 -61.13 63.49 29.39
CA GLY A 151 -62.03 63.44 30.56
C GLY A 151 -62.23 64.76 31.33
N ALA A 152 -61.52 65.85 31.00
CA ALA A 152 -61.47 67.04 31.86
C ALA A 152 -62.27 68.26 31.38
N LYS A 153 -63.02 68.19 30.25
CA LYS A 153 -63.74 69.38 29.72
C LYS A 153 -65.24 69.46 30.03
N ASP A 154 -65.91 68.38 30.43
CA ASP A 154 -67.38 68.37 30.56
C ASP A 154 -67.90 68.30 32.01
N ALA A 155 -67.16 68.87 32.97
CA ALA A 155 -67.62 69.02 34.35
C ALA A 155 -67.77 70.50 34.73
N LYS A 156 -68.58 71.26 33.99
CA LYS A 156 -69.11 72.53 34.49
C LYS A 156 -70.62 72.66 34.25
N GLU A 157 -71.29 72.76 35.40
CA GLU A 157 -72.55 73.48 35.62
C GLU A 157 -73.83 72.84 35.08
N SER A 158 -74.45 72.00 35.91
CA SER A 158 -75.90 71.86 35.93
C SER A 158 -76.41 72.22 37.33
N LYS A 159 -76.82 73.48 37.46
CA LYS A 159 -77.45 74.07 38.65
C LYS A 159 -78.92 73.65 38.68
N PRO A 160 -79.51 73.23 39.82
CA PRO A 160 -80.90 72.82 39.87
C PRO A 160 -81.80 74.06 40.06
N ALA A 161 -82.78 74.25 39.18
CA ALA A 161 -83.79 75.29 39.35
C ALA A 161 -85.21 74.70 39.25
N ASN A 162 -85.69 74.37 40.44
CA ASN A 162 -87.06 74.25 40.89
C ASN A 162 -87.99 75.36 40.38
N SER A 163 -89.20 75.03 39.88
CA SER A 163 -90.48 75.51 40.44
C SER A 163 -91.66 75.42 39.45
N LYS A 164 -92.75 74.85 40.01
CA LYS A 164 -94.19 75.16 39.90
C LYS A 164 -94.91 74.99 38.57
#